data_AF-A0A4R2BPX1-F1
#
_entry.id   AF-A0A4R2BPX1-F1
#
_cell.length_a   1.000
_cell.length_b   1.000
_cell.length_c   1.000
_cell.angle_alpha   90.00
_cell.angle_beta   90.00
_cell.angle_gamma   90.00
#
_symmetry.space_group_name_H-M   'P 1'
#
loop_
_entity.id
_entity.type
_entity.pdbx_description
1 polymer ?
#
loop_
_entity_poly.entity_id
_entity_poly.type
_entity_poly.pdbx_seq_one_letter_code
_entity_poly.pdbx_strand_id
1 'polypeptide(L)'
;MSTATTTSNRFDVLNPVIAAVTGAVTFGLTMTAGEVFGLNSDPDGGPATTLPEIALYVGIVVAAMLIAVWLGLRARAGSPRRLSATALGLAIAAAVTYVAFWSGWPQVFGAVAVVLAVEHRRRVGSFSAATLTALILGAIAFMAAAVTCVLG
;
A
#
# COMPACT_ATOMS: atom_id res chain seq x y z
N MET A 1 -0.16 -25.39 -40.33
CA MET A 1 -0.62 -24.05 -39.94
C MET A 1 -0.46 -23.96 -38.43
N SER A 2 0.67 -23.41 -37.97
CA SER A 2 1.03 -23.38 -36.54
C SER A 2 0.52 -22.09 -35.93
N THR A 3 -0.43 -22.21 -35.02
CA THR A 3 -1.02 -21.09 -34.28
C THR A 3 0.02 -20.55 -33.30
N ALA A 4 0.70 -19.46 -33.67
CA ALA A 4 1.55 -18.72 -32.75
C ALA A 4 0.64 -17.96 -31.78
N THR A 5 0.50 -18.49 -30.56
CA THR A 5 -0.15 -17.79 -29.45
C THR A 5 0.78 -16.65 -29.02
N THR A 6 0.52 -15.44 -29.50
CA THR A 6 1.17 -14.23 -28.98
C THR A 6 0.67 -14.00 -27.56
N THR A 7 1.40 -14.52 -26.58
CA THR A 7 1.20 -14.21 -25.16
C THR A 7 1.56 -12.73 -24.97
N SER A 8 0.58 -11.84 -25.14
CA SER A 8 0.77 -10.42 -24.84
C SER A 8 1.08 -10.33 -23.34
N ASN A 9 2.34 -10.04 -23.01
CA ASN A 9 2.83 -9.89 -21.64
C ASN A 9 2.32 -8.56 -21.07
N ARG A 10 0.99 -8.47 -20.90
CA ARG A 10 0.32 -7.26 -20.41
C ARG A 10 0.58 -7.21 -18.92
N PHE A 11 1.55 -6.38 -18.51
CA PHE A 11 1.80 -6.08 -17.11
C PHE A 11 0.48 -5.78 -16.40
N ASP A 12 0.07 -6.65 -15.48
CA ASP A 12 -1.15 -6.47 -14.70
C ASP A 12 -0.86 -5.45 -13.59
N VAL A 13 -1.01 -4.17 -13.93
CA VAL A 13 -0.81 -3.03 -13.01
C VAL A 13 -1.73 -3.12 -11.78
N LEU A 14 -2.80 -3.93 -11.83
CA LEU A 14 -3.69 -4.18 -10.70
C LEU A 14 -3.31 -5.42 -9.87
N ASN A 15 -2.07 -5.89 -10.00
CA ASN A 15 -1.55 -6.95 -9.17
C ASN A 15 -1.30 -6.45 -7.73
N PRO A 16 -1.88 -7.09 -6.69
CA PRO A 16 -1.67 -6.73 -5.30
C PRO A 16 -0.19 -6.72 -4.87
N VAL A 17 0.66 -7.55 -5.50
CA VAL A 17 2.10 -7.57 -5.26
C VAL A 17 2.74 -6.26 -5.69
N ILE A 18 2.42 -5.78 -6.89
CA ILE A 18 2.95 -4.51 -7.41
C ILE A 18 2.49 -3.36 -6.51
N ALA A 19 1.21 -3.36 -6.11
CA ALA A 19 0.66 -2.35 -5.21
C ALA A 19 1.38 -2.32 -3.85
N ALA A 20 1.61 -3.49 -3.25
CA ALA A 20 2.30 -3.58 -1.97
C ALA A 20 3.77 -3.13 -2.06
N VAL A 21 4.46 -3.51 -3.14
CA VAL A 21 5.84 -3.05 -3.42
C VAL A 21 5.88 -1.54 -3.60
N THR A 22 4.93 -0.95 -4.36
CA THR A 22 4.84 0.50 -4.51
C THR A 22 4.67 1.20 -3.16
N GLY A 23 3.82 0.65 -2.27
CA GLY A 23 3.67 1.18 -0.91
C GLY A 23 4.96 1.10 -0.08
N ALA A 24 5.65 -0.04 -0.12
CA ALA A 24 6.91 -0.21 0.61
C ALA A 24 8.05 0.69 0.08
N VAL A 25 8.16 0.82 -1.24
CA VAL A 25 9.13 1.72 -1.88
C VAL A 25 8.83 3.17 -1.55
N THR A 26 7.55 3.56 -1.58
CA THR A 26 7.15 4.92 -1.18
C THR A 26 7.58 5.20 0.25
N PHE A 27 7.41 4.24 1.16
CA PHE A 27 7.75 4.43 2.57
C PHE A 27 9.24 4.68 2.74
N GLY A 28 10.07 3.83 2.14
CA GLY A 28 11.52 3.99 2.16
C GLY A 28 11.95 5.34 1.58
N LEU A 29 11.39 5.73 0.43
CA LEU A 29 11.70 7.02 -0.21
C LEU A 29 11.28 8.21 0.66
N THR A 30 10.11 8.16 1.29
CA THR A 30 9.64 9.26 2.16
C THR A 30 10.50 9.41 3.41
N MET A 31 10.94 8.29 4.00
CA MET A 31 11.87 8.31 5.13
C MET A 31 13.22 8.90 4.73
N THR A 32 13.80 8.43 3.62
CA THR A 32 15.09 8.95 3.13
C THR A 32 14.99 10.43 2.72
N ALA A 33 13.87 10.85 2.14
CA ALA A 33 13.66 12.24 1.77
C ALA A 33 13.64 13.16 3.01
N GLY A 34 12.95 12.77 4.08
CA GLY A 34 12.93 13.54 5.32
C GLY A 34 14.32 13.79 5.90
N GLU A 35 15.19 12.78 5.86
CA GLU A 35 16.59 12.88 6.30
C GLU A 35 17.45 13.73 5.35
N VAL A 36 17.42 13.46 4.04
CA VAL A 36 18.26 14.13 3.04
C VAL A 36 17.96 15.63 2.97
N PHE A 37 16.70 16.02 3.11
CA PHE A 37 16.29 17.43 3.08
C PHE A 37 16.31 18.10 4.45
N GLY A 38 16.71 17.39 5.52
CA GLY A 38 16.74 17.94 6.88
C GLY A 38 15.36 18.41 7.37
N LEU A 39 14.29 17.82 6.84
CA LEU A 39 12.91 18.11 7.23
C LEU A 39 12.52 17.31 8.48
N ASN A 40 13.17 16.17 8.69
CA ASN A 40 13.02 15.31 9.86
C ASN A 40 14.16 15.56 10.85
N SER A 41 14.22 16.76 11.42
CA SER A 41 15.30 17.18 12.33
C SER A 41 14.96 16.86 13.78
N ASP A 42 15.62 15.83 14.33
CA ASP A 42 15.68 15.55 15.77
C ASP A 42 16.62 16.59 16.43
N PRO A 43 16.20 17.28 17.51
CA PRO A 43 17.00 18.36 18.12
C PRO A 43 18.40 17.95 18.63
N ASP A 44 18.68 16.65 18.78
CA ASP A 44 19.87 16.15 19.45
C ASP A 44 21.04 15.72 18.53
N GLY A 45 20.92 15.90 17.20
CA GLY A 45 22.08 15.84 16.28
C GLY A 45 22.77 14.47 16.10
N GLY A 46 22.18 13.38 16.58
CA GLY A 46 22.65 12.01 16.33
C GLY A 46 22.13 11.43 14.99
N PRO A 47 22.71 10.34 14.48
CA PRO A 47 22.09 9.60 13.37
C PRO A 47 20.70 9.11 13.79
N ALA A 48 19.67 9.53 13.05
CA ALA A 48 18.26 9.40 13.42
C ALA A 48 17.75 7.94 13.50
N THR A 49 18.48 6.96 12.95
CA THR A 49 18.07 5.55 12.94
C THR A 49 19.24 4.60 13.11
N THR A 50 19.14 3.68 14.07
CA THR A 50 20.15 2.64 14.29
C THR A 50 19.93 1.43 13.38
N LEU A 51 20.97 0.64 13.06
CA LEU A 51 20.85 -0.61 12.27
C LEU A 51 19.73 -1.57 12.77
N PRO A 52 19.56 -1.80 14.10
CA PRO A 52 18.46 -2.61 14.64
C PRO A 52 17.08 -2.02 14.36
N GLU A 53 16.96 -0.69 14.39
CA GLU A 53 15.73 0.04 14.17
C GLU A 53 15.32 0.02 12.69
N ILE A 54 16.29 0.15 11.78
CA ILE A 54 16.08 -0.10 10.34
C ILE A 54 15.58 -1.52 10.11
N ALA A 55 16.22 -2.52 10.73
CA ALA A 55 15.79 -3.91 10.61
C ALA A 55 14.36 -4.13 11.14
N LEU A 56 13.98 -3.45 12.23
CA LEU A 56 12.63 -3.46 12.76
C LEU A 56 11.63 -2.85 11.78
N TYR A 57 11.90 -1.67 11.22
CA TYR A 57 11.02 -1.04 10.22
C TYR A 57 10.85 -1.91 8.98
N VAL A 58 11.94 -2.45 8.44
CA VAL A 58 11.89 -3.37 7.30
C VAL A 58 11.07 -4.60 7.64
N GLY A 59 11.29 -5.23 8.80
CA GLY A 59 10.54 -6.41 9.24
C GLY A 59 9.04 -6.13 9.36
N ILE A 60 8.68 -4.98 9.94
CA ILE A 60 7.30 -4.52 10.08
C ILE A 60 6.65 -4.27 8.70
N VAL A 61 7.33 -3.59 7.77
CA VAL A 61 6.82 -3.33 6.42
C VAL A 61 6.65 -4.62 5.62
N VAL A 62 7.61 -5.54 5.71
CA VAL A 62 7.52 -6.86 5.07
C VAL A 62 6.32 -7.64 5.60
N ALA A 63 6.05 -7.61 6.91
CA ALA A 63 4.86 -8.23 7.48
C ALA A 63 3.57 -7.63 6.89
N ALA A 64 3.49 -6.29 6.78
CA ALA A 64 2.38 -5.61 6.12
C ALA A 64 2.21 -6.06 4.67
N MET A 65 3.30 -6.14 3.90
CA MET A 65 3.27 -6.62 2.51
C MET A 65 2.71 -8.04 2.42
N LEU A 66 3.20 -8.96 3.24
CA LEU A 66 2.76 -10.35 3.23
C LEU A 66 1.26 -10.47 3.52
N ILE A 67 0.77 -9.74 4.53
CA ILE A 67 -0.65 -9.69 4.88
C ILE A 67 -1.48 -9.12 3.72
N ALA A 68 -1.08 -7.97 3.19
CA ALA A 68 -1.83 -7.25 2.16
C ALA A 68 -1.87 -8.03 0.84
N VAL A 69 -0.73 -8.60 0.43
CA VAL A 69 -0.62 -9.43 -0.77
C VAL A 69 -1.45 -10.70 -0.62
N TRP A 70 -1.33 -11.41 0.50
CA TRP A 70 -2.11 -12.63 0.73
C TRP A 70 -3.61 -12.36 0.67
N LEU A 71 -4.08 -11.32 1.36
CA LEU A 71 -5.49 -10.91 1.33
C LEU A 71 -5.92 -10.46 -0.07
N GLY A 72 -5.10 -9.65 -0.75
CA GLY A 72 -5.40 -9.13 -2.09
C GLY A 72 -5.48 -10.24 -3.14
N LEU A 73 -4.53 -11.18 -3.15
CA LEU A 73 -4.56 -12.33 -4.04
C LEU A 73 -5.77 -13.23 -3.76
N ARG A 74 -6.07 -13.49 -2.49
CA ARG A 74 -7.26 -14.26 -2.08
C ARG A 74 -8.56 -13.58 -2.51
N ALA A 75 -8.64 -12.25 -2.40
CA ALA A 75 -9.80 -11.47 -2.82
C ALA A 75 -9.97 -11.46 -4.34
N ARG A 76 -8.87 -11.35 -5.10
CA ARG A 76 -8.88 -11.40 -6.57
C ARG A 76 -9.30 -12.76 -7.13
N ALA A 77 -8.99 -13.85 -6.44
CA ALA A 77 -9.46 -15.18 -6.80
C ALA A 77 -10.96 -15.41 -6.52
N GLY A 78 -11.60 -14.51 -5.75
CA GLY A 78 -12.99 -14.64 -5.33
C GLY A 78 -13.99 -13.79 -6.13
N SER A 79 -15.21 -13.71 -5.60
CA SER A 79 -16.30 -12.90 -6.18
C SER A 79 -16.05 -11.40 -6.02
N PRO A 80 -16.67 -10.54 -6.86
CA PRO A 80 -16.54 -9.08 -6.75
C PRO A 80 -16.88 -8.53 -5.36
N ARG A 81 -17.80 -9.16 -4.64
CA ARG A 81 -18.18 -8.79 -3.27
C ARG A 81 -17.05 -9.02 -2.26
N ARG A 82 -16.27 -10.09 -2.41
CA ARG A 82 -15.06 -10.31 -1.59
C ARG A 82 -14.03 -9.24 -1.87
N LEU A 83 -13.89 -8.88 -3.14
CA LEU A 83 -12.94 -7.85 -3.59
C LEU A 83 -13.24 -6.49 -2.96
N SER A 84 -14.49 -6.03 -3.00
CA SER A 84 -14.89 -4.77 -2.36
C SER A 84 -14.78 -4.81 -0.83
N ALA A 85 -15.09 -5.96 -0.21
CA ALA A 85 -14.97 -6.12 1.25
C ALA A 85 -13.50 -6.08 1.71
N THR A 86 -12.60 -6.76 0.99
CA THR A 86 -11.16 -6.73 1.29
C THR A 86 -10.56 -5.36 1.02
N ALA A 87 -10.96 -4.68 -0.06
CA ALA A 87 -10.53 -3.31 -0.34
C ALA A 87 -10.89 -2.37 0.82
N LEU A 88 -12.15 -2.42 1.27
CA LEU A 88 -12.61 -1.61 2.40
C LEU A 88 -11.90 -1.97 3.70
N GLY A 89 -11.73 -3.27 3.98
CA GLY A 89 -11.01 -3.75 5.16
C GLY A 89 -9.56 -3.26 5.21
N LEU A 90 -8.84 -3.32 4.08
CA LEU A 90 -7.48 -2.79 3.98
C LEU A 90 -7.43 -1.26 4.09
N ALA A 91 -8.40 -0.54 3.53
CA ALA A 91 -8.48 0.92 3.69
C ALA A 91 -8.71 1.33 5.15
N ILE A 92 -9.57 0.62 5.88
CA ILE A 92 -9.77 0.83 7.32
C ILE A 92 -8.49 0.49 8.08
N ALA A 93 -7.85 -0.64 7.77
CA ALA A 93 -6.58 -1.00 8.39
C ALA A 93 -5.49 0.06 8.13
N ALA A 94 -5.42 0.62 6.93
CA ALA A 94 -4.50 1.71 6.59
C ALA A 94 -4.75 2.95 7.47
N ALA A 95 -6.01 3.36 7.62
CA ALA A 95 -6.37 4.50 8.47
C ALA A 95 -6.08 4.26 9.95
N VAL A 96 -6.40 3.06 10.47
CA VAL A 96 -6.13 2.71 11.87
C VAL A 96 -4.62 2.64 12.14
N THR A 97 -3.87 2.02 11.24
CA THR A 97 -2.41 1.87 11.40
C THR A 97 -1.68 3.18 11.24
N TYR A 98 -2.23 4.15 10.50
CA TYR A 98 -1.72 5.52 10.45
C TYR A 98 -1.78 6.15 11.84
N VAL A 99 -2.87 5.96 12.57
CA VAL A 99 -3.01 6.49 13.94
C VAL A 99 -2.14 5.72 14.94
N ALA A 100 -1.99 4.41 14.78
CA ALA A 100 -1.41 3.55 15.81
C ALA A 100 0.13 3.40 15.75
N PHE A 101 0.70 3.23 14.55
CA PHE A 101 2.11 2.84 14.41
C PHE A 101 2.85 3.60 13.31
N TRP A 102 2.11 4.15 12.34
CA TRP A 102 2.60 5.04 11.29
C TRP A 102 3.76 4.48 10.41
N SER A 103 4.13 3.22 10.64
CA SER A 103 5.36 2.53 10.21
C SER A 103 5.27 1.91 8.81
N GLY A 104 4.87 2.68 7.80
CA GLY A 104 4.78 2.23 6.39
C GLY A 104 3.58 1.33 6.08
N TRP A 105 2.92 0.77 7.09
CA TRP A 105 1.68 0.01 6.98
C TRP A 105 0.55 0.77 6.25
N PRO A 106 0.32 2.07 6.53
CA PRO A 106 -0.73 2.81 5.84
C PRO A 106 -0.46 2.93 4.35
N GLN A 107 0.81 3.02 3.96
CA GLN A 107 1.20 3.11 2.55
C GLN A 107 1.03 1.76 1.84
N VAL A 108 1.41 0.65 2.47
CA VAL A 108 1.22 -0.69 1.89
C VAL A 108 -0.28 -1.04 1.79
N PHE A 109 -1.03 -0.89 2.87
CA PHE A 109 -2.46 -1.22 2.90
C PHE A 109 -3.28 -0.28 2.03
N GLY A 110 -2.98 1.03 2.05
CA GLY A 110 -3.62 2.02 1.22
C GLY A 110 -3.43 1.74 -0.27
N ALA A 111 -2.20 1.43 -0.69
CA ALA A 111 -1.90 1.11 -2.09
C ALA A 111 -2.66 -0.14 -2.57
N VAL A 112 -2.67 -1.22 -1.78
CA VAL A 112 -3.40 -2.44 -2.13
C VAL A 112 -4.91 -2.21 -2.12
N ALA A 113 -5.45 -1.44 -1.16
CA ALA A 113 -6.87 -1.09 -1.11
C ALA A 113 -7.32 -0.33 -2.37
N VAL A 114 -6.53 0.65 -2.82
CA VAL A 114 -6.77 1.41 -4.06
C VAL A 114 -6.81 0.49 -5.27
N VAL A 115 -5.81 -0.39 -5.40
CA VAL A 115 -5.74 -1.34 -6.53
C VAL A 115 -6.91 -2.30 -6.54
N LEU A 116 -7.28 -2.86 -5.39
CA LEU A 116 -8.47 -3.71 -5.29
C LEU A 116 -9.76 -2.93 -5.62
N ALA A 117 -9.87 -1.68 -5.19
CA ALA A 117 -11.04 -0.87 -5.51
C ALA A 117 -11.18 -0.62 -7.03
N VAL A 118 -10.07 -0.37 -7.72
CA VAL A 118 -10.03 -0.21 -9.17
C VAL A 118 -10.32 -1.54 -9.89
N GLU A 119 -9.79 -2.65 -9.39
CA GLU A 119 -10.06 -3.99 -9.91
C GLU A 119 -11.56 -4.35 -9.78
N HIS A 120 -12.20 -4.01 -8.67
CA HIS A 120 -13.64 -4.19 -8.51
C HIS A 120 -14.41 -3.42 -9.59
N ARG A 121 -14.07 -2.14 -9.80
CA ARG A 121 -14.67 -1.32 -10.87
C ARG A 121 -14.48 -1.95 -12.25
N ARG A 122 -13.31 -2.52 -12.54
CA ARG A 122 -13.06 -3.20 -13.83
C ARG A 122 -13.92 -4.44 -14.02
N ARG A 123 -14.21 -5.19 -12.96
CA ARG A 123 -15.04 -6.42 -13.02
C ARG A 123 -16.54 -6.14 -13.10
N VAL A 124 -17.01 -5.10 -12.42
CA VAL A 124 -18.45 -4.80 -12.27
C VAL A 124 -18.92 -3.69 -13.21
N GLY A 125 -18.01 -2.84 -13.70
CA GLY A 125 -18.32 -1.69 -14.57
C GLY A 125 -18.72 -0.42 -13.82
N SER A 126 -18.94 -0.48 -12.51
CA SER A 126 -19.30 0.67 -11.67
C SER A 126 -18.61 0.61 -10.30
N PHE A 127 -18.59 1.75 -9.59
CA PHE A 127 -18.17 1.79 -8.20
C PHE A 127 -19.37 1.57 -7.28
N SER A 128 -19.27 0.58 -6.39
CA SER A 128 -20.16 0.53 -5.22
C SER A 128 -19.70 1.55 -4.17
N ALA A 129 -20.61 1.97 -3.29
CA ALA A 129 -20.29 2.91 -2.20
C ALA A 129 -19.09 2.43 -1.37
N ALA A 130 -19.07 1.15 -0.98
CA ALA A 130 -17.96 0.55 -0.24
C ALA A 130 -16.62 0.63 -0.99
N THR A 131 -16.63 0.45 -2.31
CA THR A 131 -15.42 0.50 -3.15
C THR A 131 -14.91 1.93 -3.31
N LEU A 132 -15.83 2.90 -3.45
CA LEU A 132 -15.49 4.31 -3.49
C LEU A 132 -14.91 4.77 -2.14
N THR A 133 -15.53 4.38 -1.02
CA THR A 133 -15.00 4.64 0.33
C THR A 133 -13.61 4.04 0.49
N ALA A 134 -13.42 2.77 0.08
CA ALA A 134 -12.13 2.11 0.15
C ALA A 134 -11.05 2.84 -0.66
N LEU A 135 -11.40 3.30 -1.87
CA LEU A 135 -10.51 4.05 -2.75
C LEU A 135 -10.07 5.36 -2.09
N ILE A 136 -11.04 6.18 -1.65
CA ILE A 136 -10.78 7.49 -1.07
C ILE A 136 -10.00 7.35 0.24
N LEU A 137 -10.46 6.48 1.15
CA LEU A 137 -9.83 6.29 2.45
C LEU A 137 -8.41 5.71 2.30
N GLY A 138 -8.22 4.73 1.42
CA GLY A 138 -6.90 4.15 1.13
C GLY A 138 -5.93 5.18 0.54
N ALA A 139 -6.39 6.01 -0.39
CA ALA A 139 -5.57 7.08 -0.98
C ALA A 139 -5.21 8.17 0.04
N ILE A 140 -6.17 8.58 0.90
CA ILE A 140 -5.91 9.56 1.96
C ILE A 140 -4.91 9.00 2.97
N ALA A 141 -5.10 7.77 3.45
CA ALA A 141 -4.18 7.15 4.42
C ALA A 141 -2.76 7.00 3.85
N PHE A 142 -2.65 6.64 2.57
CA PHE A 142 -1.38 6.57 1.85
C PHE A 142 -0.69 7.93 1.81
N MET A 143 -1.39 8.97 1.34
CA MET A 143 -0.84 10.32 1.19
C MET A 143 -0.50 10.95 2.54
N ALA A 144 -1.37 10.79 3.54
CA ALA A 144 -1.14 11.31 4.89
C ALA A 144 0.14 10.69 5.47
N ALA A 145 0.30 9.37 5.39
CA ALA A 145 1.50 8.70 5.86
C ALA A 145 2.76 9.16 5.11
N ALA A 146 2.68 9.30 3.78
CA ALA A 146 3.79 9.81 2.99
C ALA A 146 4.20 11.24 3.41
N VAL A 147 3.23 12.12 3.62
CA VAL A 147 3.46 13.52 4.01
C VAL A 147 4.11 13.61 5.37
N THR A 148 3.54 12.97 6.40
CA THR A 148 4.16 13.05 7.71
C THR A 148 5.54 12.35 7.68
N CYS A 149 5.79 11.32 6.83
CA CYS A 149 7.10 10.60 6.74
C CYS A 149 8.22 11.53 6.29
N VAL A 150 7.85 12.54 5.50
CA VAL A 150 8.77 13.59 5.05
C VAL A 150 8.92 14.68 6.11
N LEU A 151 7.87 15.01 6.87
CA LEU A 151 7.81 16.21 7.71
C LEU A 151 8.16 15.99 9.19
N GLY A 152 8.10 14.76 9.70
CA GLY A 152 8.20 14.47 11.14
C GLY A 152 6.86 14.65 11.84
#